data_AF-A0A1J5XDI9-F1
#
_entry.id   AF-A0A1J5XDI9-F1
#
_cell.length_a   1.000
_cell.length_b   1.000
_cell.length_c   1.000
_cell.angle_alpha   90.00
_cell.angle_beta   90.00
_cell.angle_gamma   90.00
#
_symmetry.space_group_name_H-M   'P 1'
#
loop_
_entity.id
_entity.type
_entity.pdbx_description
1 polymer ?
#
loop_
_entity_poly.entity_id
_entity_poly.type
_entity_poly.pdbx_seq_one_letter_code
_entity_poly.pdbx_strand_id
1 'polypeptide(L)'
;MNRKTALVLSLLTNIVFFLLGKKKHRGHREGHKKQLTHLVVLFDHRYPEQLRHSLSFWKEHTPSTEKTDIALLLCSTARKRDASKLDELEYTVKALIGRNLDECFASIQIVHAAVPASVMEQGEQRKYILERIFEGKIEIKNAGYVLITDPFVVPAQPDWLARLAERVRYPASEFWILGSINKGNQEIDGKEEVKPAYKAKFLRILSPAVYNLADRKFVGLCLSVLRNMPERRTFDTELYRKIYEPSNFDHSRAYIHKYVYTDMIRAYWKSHLRIPSDRNVLLVHNIKGGDIEDSTT
;
A
#
# COMPACT_ATOMS: atom_id res chain seq x y z
N MET A 1 35.88 -27.63 42.96
CA MET A 1 35.83 -27.46 41.50
C MET A 1 36.51 -26.14 41.14
N ASN A 2 37.50 -26.15 40.24
CA ASN A 2 38.33 -24.97 39.97
C ASN A 2 37.51 -23.93 39.17
N ARG A 3 37.64 -22.63 39.48
CA ARG A 3 36.80 -21.55 38.89
C ARG A 3 36.88 -21.52 37.35
N LYS A 4 38.01 -21.94 36.79
CA LYS A 4 38.19 -22.07 35.33
C LYS A 4 37.32 -23.17 34.72
N THR A 5 37.09 -24.27 35.44
CA THR A 5 36.28 -25.41 34.97
C THR A 5 34.79 -25.04 34.94
N ALA A 6 34.31 -24.27 35.92
CA ALA A 6 32.92 -23.79 35.96
C ALA A 6 32.60 -22.82 34.81
N LEU A 7 33.55 -21.96 34.44
CA LEU A 7 33.36 -20.98 33.37
C LEU A 7 33.31 -21.63 31.98
N VAL A 8 34.14 -22.65 31.75
CA VAL A 8 34.15 -23.42 30.50
C VAL A 8 32.86 -24.24 30.34
N LEU A 9 32.36 -24.85 31.41
CA LEU A 9 31.08 -25.57 31.41
C LEU A 9 29.90 -24.65 31.12
N SER A 10 29.88 -23.42 31.67
CA SER A 10 28.86 -22.40 31.40
C SER A 10 28.89 -21.90 29.94
N LEU A 11 30.07 -21.77 29.33
CA LEU A 11 30.16 -21.37 27.93
C LEU A 11 29.69 -22.49 26.99
N LEU A 12 30.04 -23.74 27.30
CA LEU A 12 29.66 -24.89 26.49
C LEU A 12 28.15 -25.16 26.55
N THR A 13 27.50 -25.01 27.70
CA THR A 13 26.04 -25.14 27.80
C THR A 13 25.31 -24.06 27.00
N ASN A 14 25.79 -22.81 27.00
CA ASN A 14 25.20 -21.74 26.20
C ASN A 14 25.37 -21.97 24.68
N ILE A 15 26.54 -22.47 24.24
CA ILE A 15 26.76 -22.79 22.82
C ILE A 15 25.89 -23.98 22.39
N VAL A 16 25.75 -25.01 23.24
CA VAL A 16 24.89 -26.16 22.96
C VAL A 16 23.41 -25.76 22.93
N PHE A 17 22.94 -24.89 23.83
CA PHE A 17 21.58 -24.33 23.75
C PHE A 17 21.37 -23.46 22.50
N PHE A 18 22.37 -22.68 22.08
CA PHE A 18 22.30 -21.88 20.86
C PHE A 18 22.27 -22.74 19.59
N LEU A 19 23.00 -23.85 19.57
CA LEU A 19 23.04 -24.79 18.44
C LEU A 19 21.82 -25.73 18.42
N LEU A 20 21.29 -26.12 19.57
CA LEU A 20 20.07 -26.94 19.67
C LEU A 20 18.79 -26.10 19.50
N GLY A 21 18.79 -24.83 19.88
CA GLY A 21 17.70 -23.87 19.63
C GLY A 21 17.48 -23.56 18.14
N LYS A 22 18.48 -23.79 17.27
CA LYS A 22 18.36 -23.61 15.82
C LYS A 22 17.83 -24.83 15.06
N LYS A 23 17.55 -25.97 15.72
CA LYS A 23 17.18 -27.22 15.04
C LYS A 23 15.73 -27.67 15.18
N LYS A 24 14.83 -26.86 15.74
CA LYS A 24 13.41 -27.24 15.93
C LYS A 24 12.40 -26.22 15.39
N HIS A 25 12.60 -25.72 14.17
CA HIS A 25 11.57 -25.07 13.35
C HIS A 25 11.79 -25.32 11.85
N ARG A 26 12.10 -26.56 11.47
CA ARG A 26 12.01 -27.02 10.07
C ARG A 26 10.85 -28.01 10.01
N GLY A 27 9.65 -27.51 9.73
CA GLY A 27 8.47 -28.39 9.69
C GLY A 27 7.11 -27.71 9.58
N HIS A 28 7.00 -26.39 9.72
CA HIS A 28 5.85 -25.70 9.14
C HIS A 28 6.20 -25.35 7.71
N ARG A 29 5.53 -26.03 6.76
CA ARG A 29 5.34 -25.52 5.41
C ARG A 29 5.04 -24.03 5.56
N GLU A 30 5.96 -23.18 5.12
CA GLU A 30 5.68 -21.77 4.81
C GLU A 30 4.67 -21.79 3.67
N GLY A 31 3.43 -22.18 3.96
CA GLY A 31 2.32 -21.92 3.08
C GLY A 31 2.33 -20.42 2.90
N HIS A 32 2.65 -19.96 1.69
CA HIS A 32 2.47 -18.58 1.29
C HIS A 32 1.16 -18.11 1.91
N LYS A 33 1.24 -17.16 2.86
CA LYS A 33 0.06 -16.64 3.53
C LYS A 33 -0.75 -15.93 2.46
N LYS A 34 -1.67 -16.67 1.82
CA LYS A 34 -2.66 -16.19 0.88
C LYS A 34 -3.70 -15.41 1.67
N GLN A 35 -3.28 -14.28 2.20
CA GLN A 35 -4.10 -13.36 2.95
C GLN A 35 -3.52 -11.96 2.78
N LEU A 36 -4.42 -10.98 2.70
CA LEU A 36 -4.05 -9.58 2.84
C LEU A 36 -3.61 -9.37 4.29
N THR A 37 -2.36 -8.95 4.50
CA THR A 37 -1.82 -8.74 5.86
C THR A 37 -1.66 -7.28 6.23
N HIS A 38 -1.44 -6.41 5.25
CA HIS A 38 -1.20 -4.99 5.49
C HIS A 38 -1.89 -4.10 4.47
N LEU A 39 -2.33 -2.94 4.95
CA LEU A 39 -2.63 -1.75 4.17
C LEU A 39 -1.55 -0.71 4.47
N VAL A 40 -0.77 -0.34 3.46
CA VAL A 40 0.30 0.65 3.54
C VAL A 40 -0.14 1.91 2.81
N VAL A 41 -0.28 3.01 3.55
CA VAL A 41 -0.59 4.33 2.99
C VAL A 41 0.68 5.17 2.96
N LEU A 42 1.14 5.48 1.75
CA LEU A 42 2.26 6.36 1.49
C LEU A 42 1.75 7.80 1.52
N PHE A 43 2.37 8.68 2.28
CA PHE A 43 1.98 10.09 2.29
C PHE A 43 3.15 11.04 2.50
N ASP A 44 3.01 12.25 1.98
CA ASP A 44 3.98 13.31 2.22
C ASP A 44 3.64 14.05 3.51
N HIS A 45 4.56 14.03 4.47
CA HIS A 45 4.38 14.71 5.77
C HIS A 45 4.19 16.23 5.64
N ARG A 46 4.56 16.81 4.49
CA ARG A 46 4.32 18.24 4.19
C ARG A 46 2.87 18.55 3.86
N TYR A 47 2.07 17.53 3.50
CA TYR A 47 0.67 17.66 3.11
C TYR A 47 -0.22 16.72 3.93
N PRO A 48 -0.24 16.85 5.28
CA PRO A 48 -0.97 15.94 6.16
C PRO A 48 -2.49 15.95 5.91
N GLU A 49 -3.00 17.06 5.36
CA GLU A 49 -4.41 17.21 4.98
C GLU A 49 -4.88 16.15 3.98
N GLN A 50 -4.00 15.63 3.13
CA GLN A 50 -4.33 14.55 2.19
C GLN A 50 -4.68 13.26 2.93
N LEU A 51 -3.84 12.89 3.91
CA LEU A 51 -4.09 11.74 4.77
C LEU A 51 -5.34 11.96 5.62
N ARG A 52 -5.51 13.16 6.18
CA ARG A 52 -6.70 13.52 6.95
C ARG A 52 -7.98 13.36 6.14
N HIS A 53 -8.01 13.82 4.90
CA HIS A 53 -9.16 13.67 4.02
C HIS A 53 -9.54 12.18 3.85
N SER A 54 -8.57 11.32 3.57
CA SER A 54 -8.81 9.88 3.45
C SER A 54 -9.29 9.23 4.75
N LEU A 55 -8.67 9.56 5.89
CA LEU A 55 -9.08 9.00 7.19
C LEU A 55 -10.49 9.45 7.58
N SER A 56 -10.84 10.72 7.33
CA SER A 56 -12.21 11.21 7.53
C SER A 56 -13.19 10.50 6.61
N PHE A 57 -12.84 10.31 5.34
CA PHE A 57 -13.68 9.58 4.40
C PHE A 57 -13.91 8.13 4.88
N TRP A 58 -12.87 7.47 5.38
CA TRP A 58 -12.98 6.10 5.92
C TRP A 58 -13.79 6.02 7.22
N LYS A 59 -13.92 7.11 7.98
CA LYS A 59 -14.85 7.14 9.12
C LYS A 59 -16.31 7.08 8.67
N GLU A 60 -16.64 7.77 7.58
CA GLU A 60 -17.99 7.76 6.98
C GLU A 60 -18.24 6.48 6.17
N HIS A 61 -17.18 5.92 5.57
CA HIS A 61 -17.21 4.75 4.71
C HIS A 61 -16.22 3.71 5.26
N THR A 62 -16.64 3.06 6.35
CA THR A 62 -15.78 2.17 7.15
C THR A 62 -15.09 1.10 6.29
N PRO A 63 -13.75 0.93 6.42
CA PRO A 63 -13.02 -0.08 5.63
C PRO A 63 -13.53 -1.51 5.86
N SER A 64 -13.95 -1.79 7.09
CA SER A 64 -14.51 -3.06 7.52
C SER A 64 -15.44 -2.84 8.70
N THR A 65 -16.64 -3.38 8.64
CA THR A 65 -17.59 -3.43 9.77
C THR A 65 -17.13 -4.32 10.91
N GLU A 66 -16.24 -5.28 10.63
CA GLU A 66 -15.66 -6.20 11.62
C GLU A 66 -14.15 -5.98 11.77
N LYS A 67 -13.61 -6.40 12.92
CA LYS A 67 -12.17 -6.36 13.16
C LYS A 67 -11.45 -7.34 12.23
N THR A 68 -10.50 -6.82 11.47
CA THR A 68 -9.68 -7.62 10.54
C THR A 68 -8.32 -7.96 11.15
N ASP A 69 -7.67 -9.00 10.60
CA ASP A 69 -6.27 -9.33 10.89
C ASP A 69 -5.27 -8.43 10.14
N ILE A 70 -5.75 -7.36 9.49
CA ILE A 70 -4.94 -6.48 8.63
C ILE A 70 -4.34 -5.36 9.48
N ALA A 71 -3.04 -5.14 9.35
CA ALA A 71 -2.37 -3.99 9.95
C ALA A 71 -2.38 -2.78 9.01
N LEU A 72 -2.65 -1.60 9.56
CA LEU A 72 -2.52 -0.31 8.86
C LEU A 72 -1.13 0.27 9.14
N LEU A 73 -0.39 0.56 8.07
CA LEU A 73 0.91 1.20 8.12
C LEU A 73 0.85 2.56 7.39
N LEU A 74 0.92 3.65 8.15
CA LEU A 74 0.97 5.00 7.63
C LEU A 74 2.44 5.39 7.43
N CYS A 75 2.92 5.30 6.20
CA CYS A 75 4.33 5.51 5.86
C CYS A 75 4.55 6.92 5.30
N SER A 76 5.18 7.77 6.11
CA SER A 76 5.46 9.16 5.74
C SER A 76 6.83 9.34 5.09
N THR A 77 6.97 10.41 4.30
CA THR A 77 8.26 10.87 3.74
C THR A 77 9.18 11.56 4.76
N ALA A 78 8.72 11.75 6.00
CA ALA A 78 9.38 12.60 6.98
C ALA A 78 10.79 12.14 7.37
N ARG A 79 11.61 13.10 7.81
CA ARG A 79 13.01 12.90 8.21
C ARG A 79 13.14 12.94 9.73
N LYS A 80 14.20 12.32 10.25
CA LYS A 80 14.52 12.35 11.68
C LYS A 80 14.66 13.77 12.25
N ARG A 81 15.13 14.71 11.45
CA ARG A 81 15.31 16.12 11.87
C ARG A 81 14.00 16.90 12.01
N ASP A 82 12.90 16.36 11.48
CA ASP A 82 11.58 16.99 11.55
C ASP A 82 10.81 16.55 12.81
N ALA A 83 11.51 16.07 13.85
CA ALA A 83 10.95 15.41 15.03
C ALA A 83 9.78 16.15 15.69
N SER A 84 9.88 17.47 15.89
CA SER A 84 8.78 18.24 16.49
C SER A 84 7.52 18.26 15.62
N LYS A 85 7.66 18.27 14.29
CA LYS A 85 6.54 18.16 13.35
C LYS A 85 5.98 16.74 13.29
N LEU A 86 6.82 15.74 13.59
CA LEU A 86 6.37 14.36 13.66
C LEU A 86 5.45 14.12 14.85
N ASP A 87 5.77 14.70 16.01
CA ASP A 87 4.93 14.56 17.19
C ASP A 87 3.53 15.16 16.95
N GLU A 88 3.45 16.34 16.33
CA GLU A 88 2.19 16.99 15.96
C GLU A 88 1.40 16.19 14.91
N LEU A 89 2.09 15.69 13.89
CA LEU A 89 1.50 14.84 12.86
C LEU A 89 0.95 13.55 13.46
N GLU A 90 1.73 12.87 14.30
CA GLU A 90 1.30 11.65 14.97
C GLU A 90 0.11 11.89 15.88
N TYR A 91 0.13 12.98 16.65
CA TYR A 91 -1.00 13.36 17.51
C TYR A 91 -2.27 13.58 16.66
N THR A 92 -2.15 14.32 15.56
CA THR A 92 -3.27 14.61 14.65
C THR A 92 -3.81 13.33 14.00
N VAL A 93 -2.92 12.47 13.50
CA VAL A 93 -3.31 11.19 12.88
C VAL A 93 -3.97 10.26 13.90
N LYS A 94 -3.46 10.16 15.13
CA LYS A 94 -4.06 9.36 16.20
C LYS A 94 -5.46 9.87 16.56
N ALA A 95 -5.66 11.19 16.63
CA ALA A 95 -6.98 11.77 16.85
C ALA A 95 -7.95 11.48 15.69
N LEU A 96 -7.45 11.46 14.45
CA LEU A 96 -8.23 11.17 13.25
C LEU A 96 -8.56 9.70 13.03
N ILE A 97 -7.78 8.78 13.56
CA ILE A 97 -8.12 7.35 13.55
C ILE A 97 -9.37 7.14 14.42
N GLY A 98 -9.33 7.57 15.68
CA GLY A 98 -10.43 7.42 16.62
C GLY A 98 -10.89 5.95 16.80
N ARG A 99 -11.90 5.73 17.65
CA ARG A 99 -12.37 4.36 17.99
C ARG A 99 -12.84 3.56 16.78
N ASN A 100 -13.55 4.19 15.85
CA ASN A 100 -14.14 3.49 14.69
C ASN A 100 -13.10 2.85 13.77
N LEU A 101 -11.96 3.51 13.51
CA LEU A 101 -10.91 2.94 12.66
C LEU A 101 -10.01 1.98 13.44
N ASP A 102 -9.78 2.22 14.74
CA ASP A 102 -9.03 1.29 15.60
C ASP A 102 -9.67 -0.11 15.62
N GLU A 103 -10.99 -0.19 15.54
CA GLU A 103 -11.73 -1.46 15.51
C GLU A 103 -11.63 -2.19 14.16
N CYS A 104 -11.33 -1.50 13.06
CA CYS A 104 -11.22 -2.10 11.74
C CYS A 104 -9.93 -2.91 11.54
N PHE A 105 -8.84 -2.53 12.22
CA PHE A 105 -7.49 -3.05 11.97
C PHE A 105 -6.94 -3.84 13.16
N ALA A 106 -6.04 -4.79 12.89
CA ALA A 106 -5.34 -5.53 13.93
C ALA A 106 -4.35 -4.64 14.71
N SER A 107 -3.71 -3.72 14.00
CA SER A 107 -2.82 -2.70 14.57
C SER A 107 -2.69 -1.53 13.61
N ILE A 108 -2.38 -0.35 14.15
CA ILE A 108 -2.10 0.85 13.35
C ILE A 108 -0.74 1.40 13.76
N GLN A 109 0.12 1.64 12.78
CA GLN A 109 1.49 2.08 12.98
C GLN A 109 1.80 3.25 12.06
N ILE A 110 2.53 4.23 12.59
CA ILE A 110 3.09 5.33 11.81
C ILE A 110 4.58 5.07 11.66
N VAL A 111 5.07 5.08 10.43
CA VAL A 111 6.48 4.87 10.11
C VAL A 111 7.01 6.01 9.26
N HIS A 112 8.22 6.46 9.59
CA HIS A 112 8.90 7.52 8.86
C HIS A 112 10.01 6.93 8.01
N ALA A 113 9.89 7.05 6.68
CA ALA A 113 10.83 6.43 5.75
C ALA A 113 12.21 7.10 5.73
N ALA A 114 12.36 8.28 6.36
CA ALA A 114 13.59 9.07 6.40
C ALA A 114 14.13 9.39 5.00
N VAL A 115 13.24 9.89 4.12
CA VAL A 115 13.59 10.18 2.72
C VAL A 115 14.70 11.25 2.66
N PRO A 116 15.83 11.00 1.97
CA PRO A 116 16.97 11.92 1.92
C PRO A 116 16.63 13.33 1.42
N ALA A 117 17.47 14.31 1.80
CA ALA A 117 17.34 15.69 1.34
C ALA A 117 17.46 15.88 -0.17
N SER A 118 18.25 15.03 -0.82
CA SER A 118 18.44 15.03 -2.27
C SER A 118 17.19 14.59 -3.04
N VAL A 119 16.26 13.86 -2.41
CA VAL A 119 15.06 13.33 -3.06
C VAL A 119 13.91 14.30 -2.87
N MET A 120 13.80 15.26 -3.80
CA MET A 120 12.91 16.41 -3.68
C MET A 120 11.57 16.21 -4.40
N GLU A 121 11.56 15.53 -5.55
CA GLU A 121 10.34 15.31 -6.34
C GLU A 121 9.45 14.22 -5.72
N GLN A 122 8.14 14.45 -5.68
CA GLN A 122 7.17 13.52 -5.07
C GLN A 122 7.25 12.10 -5.66
N GLY A 123 7.45 12.00 -6.98
CA GLY A 123 7.59 10.70 -7.66
C GLY A 123 8.82 9.91 -7.20
N GLU A 124 9.93 10.60 -6.96
CA GLU A 124 11.16 10.01 -6.46
C GLU A 124 11.04 9.61 -4.98
N GLN A 125 10.34 10.41 -4.18
CA GLN A 125 10.04 10.07 -2.78
C GLN A 125 9.22 8.77 -2.71
N ARG A 126 8.19 8.62 -3.55
CA ARG A 126 7.41 7.39 -3.63
C ARG A 126 8.27 6.20 -4.08
N LYS A 127 9.10 6.39 -5.11
CA LYS A 127 10.07 5.37 -5.59
C LYS A 127 10.97 4.91 -4.43
N TYR A 128 11.52 5.85 -3.67
CA TYR A 128 12.40 5.58 -2.54
C TYR A 128 11.70 4.75 -1.46
N ILE A 129 10.46 5.11 -1.09
CA ILE A 129 9.70 4.37 -0.07
C ILE A 129 9.39 2.95 -0.54
N LEU A 130 8.94 2.79 -1.79
CA LEU A 130 8.69 1.46 -2.36
C LEU A 130 9.93 0.60 -2.35
N GLU A 131 11.08 1.13 -2.81
CA GLU A 131 12.34 0.39 -2.78
C GLU A 131 12.68 -0.07 -1.36
N ARG A 132 12.56 0.82 -0.37
CA ARG A 132 12.80 0.49 1.05
C ARG A 132 11.85 -0.59 1.58
N ILE A 133 10.58 -0.60 1.15
CA ILE A 133 9.61 -1.65 1.49
C ILE A 133 10.04 -2.99 0.87
N PHE A 134 10.32 -3.02 -0.43
CA PHE A 134 10.73 -4.24 -1.13
C PHE A 134 12.09 -4.78 -0.66
N GLU A 135 12.99 -3.92 -0.20
CA GLU A 135 14.26 -4.31 0.42
C GLU A 135 14.10 -4.79 1.88
N GLY A 136 12.92 -4.68 2.47
CA GLY A 136 12.68 -5.00 3.88
C GLY A 136 13.32 -4.00 4.85
N LYS A 137 13.74 -2.82 4.37
CA LYS A 137 14.29 -1.75 5.21
C LYS A 137 13.21 -0.93 5.92
N ILE A 138 11.98 -0.96 5.40
CA ILE A 138 10.76 -0.62 6.15
C ILE A 138 10.12 -1.96 6.50
N GLU A 139 10.15 -2.31 7.79
CA GLU A 139 9.74 -3.64 8.24
C GLU A 139 8.22 -3.80 8.17
N ILE A 140 7.77 -4.78 7.38
CA ILE A 140 6.37 -5.23 7.33
C ILE A 140 6.33 -6.64 7.91
N LYS A 141 6.01 -6.75 9.20
CA LYS A 141 6.09 -8.01 9.96
C LYS A 141 5.13 -9.04 9.39
N ASN A 142 5.63 -10.23 9.05
CA ASN A 142 4.83 -11.31 8.45
C ASN A 142 4.10 -10.89 7.16
N ALA A 143 4.79 -10.14 6.28
CA ALA A 143 4.24 -9.73 5.00
C ALA A 143 3.72 -10.93 4.16
N GLY A 144 2.48 -10.81 3.69
CA GLY A 144 1.84 -11.74 2.77
C GLY A 144 1.50 -10.96 1.50
N TYR A 145 0.21 -10.78 1.24
CA TYR A 145 -0.25 -9.76 0.32
C TYR A 145 -0.37 -8.41 1.04
N VAL A 146 0.08 -7.34 0.39
CA VAL A 146 0.11 -5.99 0.96
C VAL A 146 -0.53 -5.02 -0.01
N LEU A 147 -1.59 -4.35 0.41
CA LEU A 147 -2.19 -3.24 -0.32
C LEU A 147 -1.32 -2.00 -0.11
N ILE A 148 -0.71 -1.47 -1.16
CA ILE A 148 0.07 -0.22 -1.10
C ILE A 148 -0.70 0.85 -1.86
N THR A 149 -0.83 2.02 -1.23
CA THR A 149 -1.58 3.14 -1.79
C THR A 149 -1.05 4.51 -1.41
N ASP A 150 -1.42 5.53 -2.19
CA ASP A 150 -1.34 6.94 -1.86
C ASP A 150 -2.55 7.39 -1.00
N PRO A 151 -2.54 8.59 -0.38
CA PRO A 151 -3.54 9.02 0.61
C PRO A 151 -4.83 9.53 -0.05
N PHE A 152 -5.27 8.92 -1.15
CA PHE A 152 -6.45 9.29 -1.93
C PHE A 152 -7.22 8.06 -2.45
N VAL A 153 -7.28 6.99 -1.66
CA VAL A 153 -8.12 5.85 -2.01
C VAL A 153 -9.54 6.17 -1.64
N VAL A 154 -10.39 6.17 -2.65
CA VAL A 154 -11.82 6.12 -2.45
C VAL A 154 -12.27 4.67 -2.64
N PRO A 155 -12.88 4.06 -1.63
CA PRO A 155 -13.46 2.74 -1.79
C PRO A 155 -14.60 2.77 -2.79
N ALA A 156 -14.72 1.73 -3.61
CA ALA A 156 -15.84 1.64 -4.55
C ALA A 156 -17.14 1.19 -3.87
N GLN A 157 -17.05 0.57 -2.69
CA GLN A 157 -18.14 -0.07 -1.97
C GLN A 157 -17.88 -0.03 -0.45
N PRO A 158 -18.90 -0.12 0.41
CA PRO A 158 -18.73 -0.41 1.84
C PRO A 158 -18.01 -1.75 2.08
N ASP A 159 -17.35 -1.88 3.23
CA ASP A 159 -16.57 -3.09 3.61
C ASP A 159 -15.48 -3.46 2.59
N TRP A 160 -14.99 -2.49 1.84
CA TRP A 160 -14.07 -2.72 0.73
C TRP A 160 -12.81 -3.48 1.13
N LEU A 161 -12.30 -3.26 2.35
CA LEU A 161 -11.06 -3.89 2.80
C LEU A 161 -11.29 -5.36 3.16
N ALA A 162 -12.39 -5.67 3.85
CA ALA A 162 -12.79 -7.04 4.15
C ALA A 162 -13.03 -7.83 2.86
N ARG A 163 -13.79 -7.25 1.92
CA ARG A 163 -14.06 -7.84 0.60
C ARG A 163 -12.79 -8.06 -0.23
N LEU A 164 -11.86 -7.10 -0.17
CA LEU A 164 -10.56 -7.25 -0.83
C LEU A 164 -9.75 -8.38 -0.19
N ALA A 165 -9.76 -8.50 1.15
CA ALA A 165 -9.10 -9.58 1.85
C ALA A 165 -9.65 -10.96 1.45
N GLU A 166 -10.97 -11.08 1.28
CA GLU A 166 -11.62 -12.30 0.79
C GLU A 166 -11.15 -12.67 -0.62
N ARG A 167 -11.03 -11.71 -1.54
CA ARG A 167 -10.54 -11.96 -2.91
C ARG A 167 -9.10 -12.47 -2.97
N VAL A 168 -8.29 -12.16 -1.95
CA VAL A 168 -6.90 -12.60 -1.86
C VAL A 168 -6.77 -13.94 -1.12
N ARG A 169 -7.79 -14.32 -0.35
CA ARG A 169 -7.78 -15.54 0.46
C ARG A 169 -7.87 -16.79 -0.40
N TYR A 170 -7.28 -17.89 0.05
CA TYR A 170 -7.56 -19.21 -0.50
C TYR A 170 -9.10 -19.44 -0.59
N PRO A 171 -9.63 -19.99 -1.69
CA PRO A 171 -8.96 -20.70 -2.79
C PRO A 171 -8.48 -19.85 -3.96
N ALA A 172 -8.40 -18.52 -3.83
CA ALA A 172 -7.96 -17.66 -4.93
C ALA A 172 -6.60 -18.10 -5.53
N SER A 173 -6.52 -17.99 -6.86
CA SER A 173 -5.28 -18.18 -7.60
C SER A 173 -4.22 -17.20 -7.10
N GLU A 174 -2.99 -17.68 -6.98
CA GLU A 174 -1.89 -16.81 -6.57
C GLU A 174 -1.59 -15.80 -7.69
N PHE A 175 -1.43 -14.55 -7.31
CA PHE A 175 -1.05 -13.44 -8.18
C PHE A 175 0.17 -12.70 -7.62
N TRP A 176 0.75 -11.84 -8.43
CA TRP A 176 1.83 -10.93 -8.04
C TRP A 176 1.28 -9.54 -7.73
N ILE A 177 0.38 -9.05 -8.60
CA ILE A 177 -0.31 -7.78 -8.42
C ILE A 177 -1.80 -7.94 -8.67
N LEU A 178 -2.61 -7.38 -7.77
CA LEU A 178 -4.04 -7.18 -7.95
C LEU A 178 -4.33 -5.68 -7.80
N GLY A 179 -4.68 -4.99 -8.88
CA GLY A 179 -4.89 -3.53 -8.81
C GLY A 179 -5.98 -3.01 -9.73
N SER A 180 -6.26 -1.72 -9.63
CA SER A 180 -7.35 -1.10 -10.37
C SER A 180 -6.93 -0.66 -11.77
N ILE A 181 -7.82 -0.80 -12.74
CA ILE A 181 -7.72 -0.14 -14.07
C ILE A 181 -8.59 1.12 -14.15
N ASN A 182 -9.47 1.31 -13.17
CA ASN A 182 -10.39 2.42 -13.13
C ASN A 182 -9.68 3.64 -12.55
N LYS A 183 -9.36 4.59 -13.44
CA LYS A 183 -9.25 5.99 -13.02
C LYS A 183 -10.67 6.38 -12.63
N GLY A 184 -10.90 6.85 -11.39
CA GLY A 184 -12.21 7.38 -11.02
C GLY A 184 -12.70 8.43 -12.04
N ASN A 185 -13.98 8.81 -11.95
CA ASN A 185 -14.57 9.84 -12.81
C ASN A 185 -13.68 11.08 -12.78
N GLN A 186 -13.20 11.50 -13.96
CA GLN A 186 -12.51 12.78 -14.08
C GLN A 186 -13.59 13.82 -14.29
N GLU A 187 -13.74 14.74 -13.34
CA GLU A 187 -14.60 15.90 -13.53
C GLU A 187 -13.91 16.83 -14.53
N ILE A 188 -14.53 17.02 -15.69
CA ILE A 188 -14.11 17.98 -16.71
C ILE A 188 -15.28 18.94 -16.86
N ASP A 189 -15.07 20.22 -16.54
CA ASP A 189 -16.07 21.30 -16.65
C ASP A 189 -17.40 21.00 -15.91
N GLY A 190 -17.31 20.43 -14.70
CA GLY A 190 -18.48 20.15 -13.86
C GLY A 190 -19.32 18.94 -14.29
N LYS A 191 -18.83 18.15 -15.25
CA LYS A 191 -19.47 16.90 -15.69
C LYS A 191 -18.55 15.72 -15.40
N GLU A 192 -19.12 14.66 -14.82
CA GLU A 192 -18.44 13.38 -14.69
C GLU A 192 -18.28 12.74 -16.08
N GLU A 193 -17.10 12.86 -16.68
CA GLU A 193 -16.80 12.11 -17.90
C GLU A 193 -16.05 10.82 -17.55
N VAL A 194 -16.70 9.68 -17.78
CA VAL A 194 -16.00 8.39 -17.89
C VAL A 194 -15.28 8.36 -19.23
N LYS A 195 -14.07 8.94 -19.31
CA LYS A 195 -13.24 8.74 -20.50
C LYS A 195 -12.80 7.28 -20.55
N PRO A 196 -13.23 6.46 -21.53
CA PRO A 196 -12.68 5.13 -21.69
C PRO A 196 -11.18 5.29 -21.89
N ALA A 197 -10.41 4.69 -20.99
CA ALA A 197 -8.97 4.68 -21.12
C ALA A 197 -8.67 4.02 -22.49
N TYR A 198 -8.00 4.73 -23.41
CA TYR A 198 -7.50 4.18 -24.67
C TYR A 198 -7.02 2.73 -24.50
N LYS A 199 -7.23 1.83 -25.48
CA LYS A 199 -6.94 0.38 -25.34
C LYS A 199 -5.56 0.04 -24.73
N ALA A 200 -4.54 0.86 -24.96
CA ALA A 200 -3.20 0.73 -24.39
C ALA A 200 -3.09 1.09 -22.87
N LYS A 201 -4.10 1.71 -22.28
CA LYS A 201 -4.18 2.14 -20.87
C LYS A 201 -4.89 1.12 -19.96
N PHE A 202 -5.69 0.19 -20.49
CA PHE A 202 -6.28 -0.91 -19.70
C PHE A 202 -5.24 -1.86 -19.10
N LEU A 203 -4.00 -1.78 -19.58
CA LEU A 203 -2.92 -2.63 -19.14
C LEU A 203 -2.10 -2.02 -17.99
N ARG A 204 -2.36 -0.75 -17.63
CA ARG A 204 -1.69 -0.09 -16.51
C ARG A 204 -2.44 -0.38 -15.22
N ILE A 205 -1.75 -0.99 -14.26
CA ILE A 205 -2.23 -1.05 -12.88
C ILE A 205 -2.04 0.33 -12.26
N LEU A 206 -3.11 0.90 -11.73
CA LEU A 206 -3.08 2.16 -11.00
C LEU A 206 -2.90 1.87 -9.52
N SER A 207 -2.10 2.69 -8.83
CA SER A 207 -2.19 2.82 -7.37
C SER A 207 -3.60 3.28 -7.01
N PRO A 208 -4.35 2.60 -6.13
CA PRO A 208 -3.94 1.53 -5.20
C PRO A 208 -3.83 0.12 -5.81
N ALA A 209 -2.87 -0.68 -5.32
CA ALA A 209 -2.72 -2.08 -5.73
C ALA A 209 -2.20 -2.99 -4.60
N VAL A 210 -2.57 -4.28 -4.65
CA VAL A 210 -2.11 -5.34 -3.76
C VAL A 210 -0.91 -6.04 -4.37
N TYR A 211 0.16 -6.22 -3.59
CA TYR A 211 1.44 -6.80 -3.98
C TYR A 211 1.73 -8.06 -3.16
N ASN A 212 2.20 -9.14 -3.81
CA ASN A 212 2.60 -10.37 -3.13
C ASN A 212 4.04 -10.26 -2.58
N LEU A 213 4.20 -9.65 -1.41
CA LEU A 213 5.54 -9.49 -0.80
C LEU A 213 6.12 -10.80 -0.24
N ALA A 214 5.32 -11.87 -0.18
CA ALA A 214 5.81 -13.20 0.20
C ALA A 214 6.56 -13.93 -0.94
N ASP A 215 6.37 -13.51 -2.20
CA ASP A 215 7.09 -14.09 -3.34
C ASP A 215 8.41 -13.35 -3.60
N ARG A 216 9.53 -14.00 -3.25
CA ARG A 216 10.88 -13.44 -3.45
C ARG A 216 11.24 -13.18 -4.90
N LYS A 217 10.71 -13.96 -5.86
CA LYS A 217 10.96 -13.72 -7.29
C LYS A 217 10.29 -12.44 -7.73
N PHE A 218 9.05 -12.23 -7.28
CA PHE A 218 8.33 -10.99 -7.54
C PHE A 218 9.02 -9.78 -6.91
N VAL A 219 9.44 -9.87 -5.64
CA VAL A 219 10.19 -8.81 -4.97
C VAL A 219 11.48 -8.47 -5.73
N GLY A 220 12.23 -9.48 -6.20
CA GLY A 220 13.42 -9.29 -7.03
C GLY A 220 13.11 -8.55 -8.35
N LEU A 221 12.02 -8.89 -9.02
CA LEU A 221 11.55 -8.17 -10.21
C LEU A 221 11.24 -6.70 -9.88
N CYS A 222 10.46 -6.43 -8.83
CA CYS A 222 10.13 -5.07 -8.40
C CYS A 222 11.37 -4.21 -8.15
N LEU A 223 12.36 -4.74 -7.43
CA LEU A 223 13.62 -4.05 -7.17
C LEU A 223 14.42 -3.79 -8.47
N SER A 224 14.44 -4.76 -9.39
CA SER A 224 15.11 -4.58 -10.68
C SER A 224 14.46 -3.45 -11.50
N VAL A 225 13.14 -3.29 -11.42
CA VAL A 225 12.42 -2.22 -12.11
C VAL A 225 12.67 -0.88 -11.42
N LEU A 226 12.53 -0.81 -10.10
CA LEU A 226 12.74 0.43 -9.35
C LEU A 226 14.14 1.00 -9.59
N ARG A 227 15.19 0.18 -9.49
CA ARG A 227 16.57 0.66 -9.66
C ARG A 227 16.87 1.19 -11.05
N ASN A 228 16.23 0.63 -12.07
CA ASN A 228 16.43 1.04 -13.47
C ASN A 228 15.35 2.01 -13.99
N MET A 229 14.39 2.40 -13.15
CA MET A 229 13.30 3.28 -13.54
C MET A 229 13.83 4.71 -13.76
N PRO A 230 13.58 5.30 -14.94
CA PRO A 230 13.90 6.70 -15.21
C PRO A 230 13.19 7.65 -14.23
N GLU A 231 13.82 8.78 -13.97
CA GLU A 231 13.20 9.89 -13.25
C GLU A 231 11.89 10.30 -13.96
N ARG A 232 10.86 10.65 -13.19
CA ARG A 232 9.50 11.06 -13.64
C ARG A 232 8.57 9.96 -14.18
N ARG A 233 8.95 8.69 -14.17
CA ARG A 233 8.02 7.59 -14.48
C ARG A 233 7.41 6.98 -13.22
N THR A 234 6.19 6.45 -13.34
CA THR A 234 5.52 5.74 -12.25
C THR A 234 5.95 4.28 -12.22
N PHE A 235 6.24 3.74 -11.03
CA PHE A 235 6.67 2.34 -10.84
C PHE A 235 5.77 1.34 -11.58
N ASP A 236 4.45 1.45 -11.42
CA ASP A 236 3.50 0.47 -11.98
C ASP A 236 3.53 0.43 -13.51
N THR A 237 3.83 1.57 -14.15
CA THR A 237 3.98 1.67 -15.60
C THR A 237 5.30 1.06 -16.07
N GLU A 238 6.38 1.24 -15.32
CA GLU A 238 7.67 0.62 -15.68
C GLU A 238 7.69 -0.87 -15.39
N LEU A 239 7.02 -1.31 -14.33
CA LEU A 239 6.86 -2.73 -14.04
C LEU A 239 6.08 -3.40 -15.17
N TYR A 240 4.94 -2.82 -15.54
CA TYR A 240 4.18 -3.22 -16.71
C TYR A 240 5.07 -3.28 -17.97
N ARG A 241 5.78 -2.19 -18.30
CA ARG A 241 6.65 -2.14 -19.48
C ARG A 241 7.69 -3.26 -19.47
N LYS A 242 8.33 -3.51 -18.32
CA LYS A 242 9.36 -4.56 -18.18
C LYS A 242 8.81 -5.94 -18.51
N ILE A 243 7.57 -6.22 -18.10
CA ILE A 243 6.90 -7.49 -18.38
C ILE A 243 6.52 -7.57 -19.85
N TYR A 244 5.90 -6.54 -20.42
CA TYR A 244 5.33 -6.61 -21.77
C TYR A 244 6.29 -6.19 -22.89
N GLU A 245 7.54 -5.88 -22.57
CA GLU A 245 8.57 -5.58 -23.57
C GLU A 245 8.82 -6.81 -24.45
N PRO A 246 8.81 -6.69 -25.79
CA PRO A 246 8.98 -7.84 -26.70
C PRO A 246 10.25 -8.64 -26.45
N SER A 247 11.34 -7.97 -26.06
CA SER A 247 12.61 -8.61 -25.70
C SER A 247 12.54 -9.46 -24.42
N ASN A 248 11.52 -9.26 -23.58
CA ASN A 248 11.27 -10.03 -22.37
C ASN A 248 10.03 -10.96 -22.51
N PHE A 249 9.38 -10.98 -23.67
CA PHE A 249 8.05 -11.59 -23.87
C PHE A 249 8.01 -13.08 -23.55
N ASP A 250 9.03 -13.84 -23.95
CA ASP A 250 9.11 -15.28 -23.69
C ASP A 250 9.22 -15.58 -22.18
N HIS A 251 9.91 -14.72 -21.43
CA HIS A 251 10.01 -14.84 -19.99
C HIS A 251 8.73 -14.37 -19.29
N SER A 252 8.13 -13.30 -19.78
CA SER A 252 7.01 -12.64 -19.12
C SER A 252 5.66 -13.30 -19.39
N ARG A 253 5.48 -13.98 -20.53
CA ARG A 253 4.27 -14.75 -20.86
C ARG A 253 3.93 -15.78 -19.78
N ALA A 254 4.95 -16.37 -19.15
CA ALA A 254 4.77 -17.28 -18.03
C ALA A 254 4.14 -16.61 -16.79
N TYR A 255 4.19 -15.27 -16.68
CA TYR A 255 3.76 -14.52 -15.51
C TYR A 255 2.66 -13.49 -15.78
N ILE A 256 2.23 -13.28 -17.03
CA ILE A 256 1.15 -12.33 -17.37
C ILE A 256 -0.11 -12.61 -16.53
N HIS A 257 -0.47 -13.87 -16.32
CA HIS A 257 -1.62 -14.28 -15.52
C HIS A 257 -1.51 -13.93 -14.02
N LYS A 258 -0.32 -13.53 -13.54
CA LYS A 258 -0.09 -13.05 -12.17
C LYS A 258 -0.45 -11.56 -11.99
N TYR A 259 -0.87 -10.87 -13.05
CA TYR A 259 -1.34 -9.48 -13.02
C TYR A 259 -2.86 -9.47 -13.19
N VAL A 260 -3.56 -9.23 -12.09
CA VAL A 260 -5.01 -9.34 -12.00
C VAL A 260 -5.61 -7.96 -11.75
N TYR A 261 -6.83 -7.74 -12.24
CA TYR A 261 -7.55 -6.50 -12.07
C TYR A 261 -8.68 -6.63 -11.04
N THR A 262 -8.96 -5.54 -10.32
CA THR A 262 -10.06 -5.44 -9.36
C THR A 262 -10.80 -4.13 -9.51
N ASP A 263 -12.10 -4.17 -9.28
CA ASP A 263 -13.03 -3.03 -9.27
C ASP A 263 -13.35 -2.51 -7.85
N MET A 264 -12.88 -3.22 -6.80
CA MET A 264 -13.17 -2.91 -5.39
C MET A 264 -12.46 -1.66 -4.87
N ILE A 265 -11.31 -1.34 -5.44
CA ILE A 265 -10.51 -0.18 -5.09
C ILE A 265 -10.36 0.69 -6.34
N ARG A 266 -10.43 2.01 -6.16
CA ARG A 266 -10.29 2.98 -7.25
C ARG A 266 -9.25 4.01 -6.87
N ALA A 267 -8.44 4.38 -7.87
CA ALA A 267 -7.58 5.53 -7.75
C ALA A 267 -8.45 6.78 -7.90
N TYR A 268 -8.67 7.52 -6.82
CA TYR A 268 -9.34 8.81 -6.94
C TYR A 268 -8.30 9.87 -7.31
N TRP A 269 -8.17 10.11 -8.61
CA TRP A 269 -7.39 11.22 -9.14
C TRP A 269 -8.30 12.43 -9.27
N LYS A 270 -8.50 13.18 -8.17
CA LYS A 270 -8.84 14.60 -8.32
C LYS A 270 -7.62 15.25 -8.95
N SER A 271 -7.68 15.58 -10.24
CA SER A 271 -6.68 16.43 -10.87
C SER A 271 -6.75 17.83 -10.25
N HIS A 272 -6.11 18.01 -9.11
CA HIS A 272 -5.88 19.30 -8.49
C HIS A 272 -4.37 19.50 -8.36
N LEU A 273 -3.74 19.76 -9.52
CA LEU A 273 -2.54 20.59 -9.52
C LEU A 273 -2.91 21.91 -8.82
N ARG A 274 -2.18 22.18 -7.73
CA ARG A 274 -2.34 23.28 -6.76
C ARG A 274 -3.61 23.21 -5.91
N ILE A 275 -3.39 23.02 -4.61
CA ILE A 275 -4.16 23.74 -3.59
C ILE A 275 -3.43 25.08 -3.42
N PRO A 276 -3.89 26.20 -4.01
CA PRO A 276 -3.48 27.50 -3.52
C PRO A 276 -4.00 27.64 -2.10
N SER A 277 -3.14 28.11 -1.20
CA SER A 277 -3.35 28.18 0.25
C SER A 277 -4.47 29.11 0.72
N ASP A 278 -5.33 29.60 -0.16
CA ASP A 278 -6.37 30.57 0.18
C ASP A 278 -7.72 30.17 -0.43
N ARG A 279 -8.50 29.42 0.35
CA ARG A 279 -9.95 29.65 0.60
C ARG A 279 -10.62 28.39 1.14
N ASN A 280 -11.41 28.60 2.19
CA ASN A 280 -12.40 27.69 2.75
C ASN A 280 -13.22 27.02 1.64
N VAL A 281 -12.99 25.74 1.39
CA VAL A 281 -13.92 24.91 0.62
C VAL A 281 -14.11 23.60 1.38
N LEU A 282 -15.09 23.64 2.29
CA LEU A 282 -15.83 22.47 2.73
C LEU A 282 -16.58 21.93 1.49
N LEU A 283 -16.06 20.89 0.85
CA LEU A 283 -16.83 20.08 -0.10
C LEU A 283 -17.31 18.82 0.63
N VAL A 284 -18.38 19.00 1.40
CA VAL A 284 -19.32 17.94 1.77
C VAL A 284 -20.35 17.88 0.65
N HIS A 285 -20.22 16.95 -0.28
CA HIS A 285 -21.32 16.65 -1.19
C HIS A 285 -22.16 15.51 -0.60
N ASN A 286 -23.27 15.90 0.01
CA ASN A 286 -24.42 15.04 0.27
C ASN A 286 -24.93 14.50 -1.06
N ILE A 287 -24.79 13.19 -1.28
CA ILE A 287 -25.52 12.49 -2.33
C ILE A 287 -26.89 12.13 -1.73
N LYS A 288 -27.89 13.00 -1.95
CA LYS A 288 -29.30 12.58 -1.86
C LYS A 288 -29.72 12.12 -3.25
N GLY A 289 -30.17 10.87 -3.33
CA GLY A 289 -30.87 10.35 -4.51
C GLY A 289 -32.08 11.22 -4.84
N GLY A 290 -32.27 11.46 -6.13
CA GLY A 290 -33.41 12.18 -6.69
C GLY A 290 -33.68 11.60 -8.07
N ASP A 291 -34.93 11.23 -8.26
CA ASP A 291 -35.50 10.46 -9.36
C ASP A 291 -35.30 11.09 -10.74
N ILE A 292 -35.17 10.23 -11.75
CA ILE A 292 -35.22 10.61 -13.16
C ILE A 292 -36.69 10.66 -13.55
N GLU A 293 -37.25 11.86 -13.67
CA GLU A 293 -38.48 12.08 -14.43
C GLU A 293 -38.12 12.33 -15.90
N ASP A 294 -38.58 11.42 -16.76
CA ASP A 294 -38.66 11.59 -18.20
C ASP A 294 -39.56 12.77 -18.54
N SER A 295 -39.06 13.72 -19.32
CA SER A 295 -39.92 14.64 -20.07
C SER A 295 -39.49 14.69 -21.53
N THR A 296 -40.13 13.82 -22.32
CA THR A 296 -40.37 14.06 -23.74
C THR A 296 -41.57 14.99 -23.89
N THR A 297 -41.34 16.22 -24.33
CA THR A 297 -42.14 16.97 -25.33
C THR A 297 -41.34 18.15 -25.82
#